data_AF-A0A1B9HT29-F1
#
_entry.id   AF-A0A1B9HT29-F1
#
_cell.length_a   1.000
_cell.length_b   1.000
_cell.length_c   1.000
_cell.angle_alpha   90.00
_cell.angle_beta   90.00
_cell.angle_gamma   90.00
#
_symmetry.space_group_name_H-M   'P 1'
#
loop_
_entity.id
_entity.type
_entity.pdbx_description
1 polymer ?
#
loop_
_entity_poly.entity_id
_entity_poly.type
_entity_poly.pdbx_seq_one_letter_code
_entity_poly.pdbx_strand_id
1 'polypeptide(L)'
;MYGGFNIHFLISFDDGLRWLLRTRRNRGAKVPTEISSAIIESEVATTQLLKAKVSSPLLLEILPELTYHADPSKDLPFDHSYCEYLEGTPYDVFNGNLLGKIELPEDELNHFIDEYAKIQIRLSKIQLPYTKIGCIRFDKDDENNTKVGPLINRNCLMKPNSPHFMGPFSTNKERYLALIDTALHLISLNVLKGKQPVDNYLWHLEMRELVNASRVLNDKPKELFIKHDDAKGDHMLMNEDGEITGIIDWEWAYVTTKAEAFTPHWIFNFVYGGPNTLTSNEHKLMMAYNRYDRPDLAECVKNGRL
;
A
#
# COMPACT_ATOMS: atom_id res chain seq x y z
N MET A 1 -1.70 -12.52 -17.33
CA MET A 1 -1.91 -12.78 -15.89
C MET A 1 -3.10 -11.95 -15.40
N TYR A 2 -4.02 -12.52 -14.63
CA TYR A 2 -5.23 -11.85 -14.15
C TYR A 2 -5.08 -11.44 -12.68
N GLY A 3 -5.19 -10.15 -12.39
CA GLY A 3 -5.31 -9.63 -11.03
C GLY A 3 -6.74 -9.24 -10.68
N GLY A 4 -6.92 -8.75 -9.45
CA GLY A 4 -8.22 -8.24 -8.96
C GLY A 4 -8.69 -7.01 -9.73
N PHE A 5 -7.80 -6.02 -9.88
CA PHE A 5 -8.07 -4.74 -10.55
C PHE A 5 -7.41 -4.61 -11.92
N ASN A 6 -6.34 -5.36 -12.19
CA ASN A 6 -5.51 -5.21 -13.38
C ASN A 6 -5.35 -6.53 -14.14
N ILE A 7 -5.10 -6.44 -15.45
CA ILE A 7 -4.69 -7.55 -16.33
C ILE A 7 -3.30 -7.20 -16.85
N HIS A 8 -2.40 -8.18 -16.82
CA HIS A 8 -1.04 -8.02 -17.32
C HIS A 8 -0.82 -8.91 -18.54
N PHE A 9 -0.34 -8.35 -19.63
CA PHE A 9 0.08 -9.05 -20.83
C PHE A 9 1.61 -9.05 -20.90
N LEU A 10 2.20 -10.25 -21.02
CA LEU A 10 3.64 -10.37 -21.23
C LEU A 10 3.96 -9.95 -22.67
N ILE A 11 4.89 -9.02 -22.81
CA ILE A 11 5.48 -8.63 -24.08
C ILE A 11 6.89 -9.19 -24.09
N SER A 12 7.20 -10.00 -25.11
CA SER A 12 8.54 -10.55 -25.34
C SER A 12 9.10 -9.90 -26.60
N PHE A 13 10.30 -9.33 -26.49
CA PHE A 13 11.03 -8.74 -27.60
C PHE A 13 12.02 -9.75 -28.19
N ASP A 14 12.38 -9.58 -29.46
CA ASP A 14 13.28 -10.50 -30.19
C ASP A 14 14.71 -10.52 -29.61
N ASP A 15 15.10 -9.49 -28.86
CA ASP A 15 16.38 -9.39 -28.15
C ASP A 15 16.37 -10.07 -26.76
N GLY A 16 15.25 -10.68 -26.38
CA GLY A 16 15.08 -11.37 -25.10
C GLY A 16 14.61 -10.48 -23.96
N LEU A 17 14.43 -9.16 -24.17
CA LEU A 17 13.80 -8.29 -23.18
C LEU A 17 12.33 -8.69 -22.98
N ARG A 18 11.86 -8.54 -21.75
CA ARG A 18 10.48 -8.83 -21.36
C ARG A 18 9.88 -7.65 -20.63
N TRP A 19 8.69 -7.23 -21.05
CA TRP A 19 7.88 -6.21 -20.38
C TRP A 19 6.49 -6.74 -20.05
N LEU A 20 5.77 -6.01 -19.21
CA LEU A 20 4.36 -6.23 -18.94
C LEU A 20 3.56 -5.01 -19.42
N LEU A 21 2.54 -5.24 -20.24
CA LEU A 21 1.46 -4.27 -20.45
C LEU A 21 0.40 -4.51 -19.39
N ARG A 22 0.28 -3.58 -18.44
CA ARG A 22 -0.77 -3.55 -17.42
C ARG A 22 -1.95 -2.75 -17.95
N THR A 23 -3.17 -3.26 -17.79
CA THR A 23 -4.40 -2.51 -18.04
C THR A 23 -5.43 -2.75 -16.94
N ARG A 24 -6.21 -1.71 -16.64
CA ARG A 24 -7.24 -1.78 -15.59
C ARG A 24 -8.48 -2.52 -16.09
N ARG A 25 -9.01 -3.39 -15.25
CA ARG A 25 -10.25 -4.13 -15.52
C ARG A 25 -11.45 -3.19 -15.42
N ASN A 26 -12.32 -3.22 -16.43
CA ASN A 26 -13.59 -2.53 -16.39
C ASN A 26 -14.74 -3.53 -16.09
N ARG A 27 -15.06 -3.75 -14.80
CA ARG A 27 -16.13 -4.65 -14.35
C ARG A 27 -17.45 -3.90 -14.10
N GLY A 28 -17.96 -3.20 -15.11
CA GLY A 28 -19.33 -2.66 -15.12
C GLY A 28 -19.42 -1.15 -15.33
N ALA A 29 -18.70 -0.35 -14.53
CA ALA A 29 -18.59 1.10 -14.71
C ALA A 29 -17.13 1.53 -14.66
N LYS A 30 -16.71 2.34 -15.64
CA LYS A 30 -15.37 2.95 -15.63
C LYS A 30 -15.30 3.88 -14.42
N VAL A 31 -14.26 3.71 -13.61
CA VAL A 31 -13.93 4.66 -12.53
C VAL A 31 -13.71 6.04 -13.19
N PRO A 32 -14.22 7.15 -12.62
CA PRO A 32 -13.95 8.49 -13.16
C PRO A 32 -12.46 8.69 -13.45
N THR A 33 -12.13 9.27 -14.60
CA THR A 33 -10.74 9.43 -15.05
C THR A 33 -9.91 10.19 -14.03
N GLU A 34 -10.48 11.18 -13.33
CA GLU A 34 -9.80 11.93 -12.29
C GLU A 34 -9.33 11.05 -11.12
N ILE A 35 -10.06 9.96 -10.83
CA ILE A 35 -9.71 9.00 -9.79
C ILE A 35 -8.65 8.02 -10.32
N SER A 36 -8.84 7.48 -11.53
CA SER A 36 -7.88 6.51 -12.07
C SER A 36 -6.53 7.14 -12.41
N SER A 37 -6.52 8.34 -13.01
CA SER A 37 -5.29 9.11 -13.26
C SER A 37 -4.55 9.42 -11.96
N ALA A 38 -5.24 9.83 -10.90
CA ALA A 38 -4.60 10.11 -9.62
C ALA A 38 -3.93 8.87 -8.99
N ILE A 39 -4.54 7.69 -9.15
CA ILE A 39 -3.95 6.42 -8.69
C ILE A 39 -2.69 6.09 -9.49
N ILE A 40 -2.76 6.14 -10.82
CA ILE A 40 -1.63 5.83 -11.72
C ILE A 40 -0.49 6.83 -11.48
N GLU A 41 -0.80 8.12 -11.32
CA GLU A 41 0.19 9.18 -11.03
C GLU A 41 0.92 8.91 -9.71
N SER A 42 0.18 8.48 -8.71
CA SER A 42 0.77 8.14 -7.42
C SER A 42 1.68 6.92 -7.50
N GLU A 43 1.26 5.89 -8.22
CA GLU A 43 2.04 4.65 -8.37
C GLU A 43 3.34 4.92 -9.13
N VAL A 44 3.26 5.64 -10.25
CA VAL A 44 4.42 5.99 -11.08
C VAL A 44 5.42 6.85 -10.31
N ALA A 45 4.94 7.89 -9.62
CA ALA A 45 5.81 8.75 -8.81
C ALA A 45 6.47 7.99 -7.65
N THR A 46 5.74 7.06 -7.02
CA THR A 46 6.28 6.20 -5.97
C THR A 46 7.39 5.30 -6.50
N THR A 47 7.13 4.61 -7.61
CA THR A 47 8.07 3.68 -8.22
C THR A 47 9.36 4.37 -8.67
N GLN A 48 9.26 5.52 -9.35
CA GLN A 48 10.42 6.30 -9.75
C GLN A 48 11.25 6.77 -8.54
N LEU A 49 10.60 7.27 -7.48
CA LEU A 49 11.29 7.69 -6.27
C LEU A 49 12.03 6.51 -5.61
N LEU A 50 11.38 5.36 -5.48
CA LEU A 50 11.98 4.20 -4.85
C LEU A 50 13.14 3.65 -5.68
N LYS A 51 13.03 3.62 -7.01
CA LYS A 51 14.14 3.24 -7.92
C LYS A 51 15.35 4.16 -7.76
N ALA A 52 15.14 5.47 -7.56
CA ALA A 52 16.23 6.41 -7.33
C ALA A 52 16.92 6.26 -5.97
N LYS A 53 16.26 5.62 -4.99
CA LYS A 53 16.74 5.48 -3.60
C LYS A 53 17.21 4.07 -3.25
N VAL A 54 16.75 3.05 -3.98
CA VAL A 54 17.04 1.63 -3.72
C VAL A 54 17.68 1.03 -4.98
N SER A 55 18.82 0.38 -4.83
CA SER A 55 19.45 -0.36 -5.93
C SER A 55 18.54 -1.51 -6.39
N SER A 56 18.30 -1.58 -7.71
CA SER A 56 17.68 -2.70 -8.44
C SER A 56 18.28 -4.05 -8.01
N PRO A 57 17.51 -5.16 -7.89
CA PRO A 57 16.23 -5.49 -8.57
C PRO A 57 14.95 -5.54 -7.73
N LEU A 58 14.94 -4.99 -6.51
CA LEU A 58 13.82 -5.17 -5.57
C LEU A 58 12.49 -4.49 -5.94
N LEU A 59 12.41 -3.74 -7.03
CA LEU A 59 11.27 -2.87 -7.32
C LEU A 59 10.91 -2.97 -8.80
N LEU A 60 9.63 -3.20 -9.08
CA LEU A 60 9.11 -3.19 -10.45
C LEU A 60 9.22 -1.79 -11.03
N GLU A 61 9.87 -1.63 -12.17
CA GLU A 61 9.87 -0.36 -12.88
C GLU A 61 8.58 -0.21 -13.71
N ILE A 62 7.87 0.89 -13.48
CA ILE A 62 6.84 1.39 -14.39
C ILE A 62 7.52 2.39 -15.31
N LEU A 63 7.35 2.23 -16.62
CA LEU A 63 7.92 3.06 -17.67
C LEU A 63 7.04 4.28 -17.92
N PRO A 64 7.38 5.45 -17.38
CA PRO A 64 6.42 6.58 -17.26
C PRO A 64 6.23 7.29 -18.59
N GLU A 65 7.29 7.34 -19.40
CA GLU A 65 7.30 7.91 -20.75
C GLU A 65 6.29 7.22 -21.69
N LEU A 66 6.06 5.92 -21.46
CA LEU A 66 5.09 5.10 -22.21
C LEU A 66 3.71 5.06 -21.55
N THR A 67 3.56 5.68 -20.37
CA THR A 67 2.32 5.69 -19.58
C THR A 67 1.61 7.06 -19.65
N TYR A 68 2.35 8.17 -19.78
CA TYR A 68 1.82 9.54 -19.73
C TYR A 68 1.76 10.30 -21.06
N HIS A 69 2.45 9.83 -22.10
CA HIS A 69 2.61 10.60 -23.35
C HIS A 69 1.95 9.95 -24.57
N ALA A 70 0.83 9.25 -24.39
CA ALA A 70 0.00 8.87 -25.53
C ALA A 70 -0.60 10.15 -26.15
N ASP A 71 -0.31 10.38 -27.42
CA ASP A 71 -0.99 11.33 -28.29
C ASP A 71 -2.53 11.17 -28.11
N PRO A 72 -3.29 12.23 -27.80
CA PRO A 72 -4.75 12.15 -27.59
C PRO A 72 -5.52 11.54 -28.78
N SER A 73 -4.93 11.56 -29.98
CA SER A 73 -5.48 10.92 -31.18
C SER A 73 -5.19 9.42 -31.28
N LYS A 74 -4.35 8.89 -30.39
CA LYS A 74 -3.94 7.47 -30.26
C LYS A 74 -4.25 6.87 -28.89
N ASP A 75 -4.99 7.58 -28.05
CA ASP A 75 -5.38 7.10 -26.73
C ASP A 75 -6.16 5.79 -26.85
N LEU A 76 -5.60 4.74 -26.24
CA LEU A 76 -6.32 3.48 -26.07
C LEU A 76 -7.57 3.75 -25.23
N PRO A 77 -8.71 3.08 -25.49
CA PRO A 77 -9.95 3.34 -24.77
C PRO A 77 -9.93 2.87 -23.30
N PHE A 78 -8.76 2.48 -22.79
CA PHE A 78 -8.53 1.94 -21.46
C PHE A 78 -7.21 2.45 -20.89
N ASP A 79 -7.20 2.55 -19.57
CA ASP A 79 -6.02 2.94 -18.81
C ASP A 79 -4.97 1.82 -18.94
N HIS A 80 -3.73 2.18 -19.27
CA HIS A 80 -2.64 1.24 -19.49
C HIS A 80 -1.30 1.80 -19.01
N SER A 81 -0.37 0.89 -18.68
CA SER A 81 1.00 1.23 -18.28
C SER A 81 1.94 0.11 -18.71
N TYR A 82 3.17 0.45 -19.06
CA TYR A 82 4.21 -0.52 -19.36
C TYR A 82 5.11 -0.68 -18.14
N CYS A 83 5.46 -1.92 -17.80
CA CYS A 83 6.37 -2.23 -16.71
C CYS A 83 7.50 -3.12 -17.22
N GLU A 84 8.69 -2.99 -16.64
CA GLU A 84 9.72 -4.01 -16.80
C GLU A 84 9.25 -5.35 -16.22
N TYR A 85 9.70 -6.47 -16.79
CA TYR A 85 9.45 -7.77 -16.20
C TYR A 85 10.50 -8.07 -15.13
N LEU A 86 10.05 -8.36 -13.91
CA LEU A 86 10.91 -8.89 -12.85
C LEU A 86 10.83 -10.41 -12.79
N GLU A 87 11.98 -11.05 -12.60
CA GLU A 87 12.06 -12.49 -12.37
C GLU A 87 11.50 -12.87 -10.99
N GLY A 88 10.90 -14.06 -10.95
CA GLY A 88 10.33 -14.65 -9.74
C GLY A 88 8.83 -14.91 -9.88
N THR A 89 8.29 -15.57 -8.87
CA THR A 89 6.87 -15.93 -8.80
C THR A 89 6.19 -15.15 -7.68
N PRO A 90 5.03 -14.49 -7.93
CA PRO A 90 4.20 -13.90 -6.88
C PRO A 90 3.90 -14.91 -5.77
N TYR A 91 4.21 -14.56 -4.53
CA TYR A 91 4.09 -15.49 -3.42
C TYR A 91 2.68 -15.53 -2.84
N ASP A 92 1.92 -16.58 -3.15
CA ASP A 92 0.62 -16.86 -2.54
C ASP A 92 0.79 -17.50 -1.15
N VAL A 93 1.15 -16.68 -0.17
CA VAL A 93 1.36 -17.08 1.23
C VAL A 93 0.12 -17.72 1.89
N PHE A 94 -1.04 -17.58 1.26
CA PHE A 94 -2.32 -18.08 1.76
C PHE A 94 -2.81 -19.34 1.05
N ASN A 95 -2.08 -19.84 0.04
CA ASN A 95 -2.48 -21.00 -0.77
C ASN A 95 -3.94 -20.90 -1.27
N GLY A 96 -4.33 -19.72 -1.76
CA GLY A 96 -5.68 -19.43 -2.25
C GLY A 96 -6.72 -19.08 -1.17
N ASN A 97 -6.40 -19.18 0.11
CA ASN A 97 -7.29 -18.80 1.21
C ASN A 97 -7.03 -17.37 1.68
N LEU A 98 -7.47 -16.38 0.89
CA LEU A 98 -7.25 -14.95 1.13
C LEU A 98 -7.74 -14.42 2.50
N LEU A 99 -8.51 -15.19 3.27
CA LEU A 99 -8.97 -14.84 4.62
C LEU A 99 -8.48 -15.82 5.69
N GLY A 100 -7.56 -16.73 5.32
CA GLY A 100 -7.00 -17.77 6.15
C GLY A 100 -5.77 -17.33 6.93
N LYS A 101 -5.23 -18.26 7.71
CA LYS A 101 -3.91 -18.10 8.35
C LYS A 101 -2.84 -18.59 7.38
N ILE A 102 -1.61 -18.13 7.58
CA ILE A 102 -0.46 -18.69 6.88
C ILE A 102 -0.29 -20.15 7.31
N GLU A 103 -0.47 -21.07 6.38
CA GLU A 103 -0.34 -22.51 6.56
C GLU A 103 0.91 -23.01 5.82
N LEU A 104 2.07 -22.60 6.32
CA LEU A 104 3.38 -23.05 5.82
C LEU A 104 4.04 -24.00 6.84
N PRO A 105 4.86 -24.95 6.37
CA PRO A 105 5.80 -25.66 7.25
C PRO A 105 6.63 -24.68 8.08
N GLU A 106 6.98 -25.08 9.30
CA GLU A 106 7.61 -24.17 10.29
C GLU A 106 8.92 -23.55 9.77
N ASP A 107 9.75 -24.33 9.07
CA ASP A 107 11.01 -23.84 8.50
C ASP A 107 10.77 -22.83 7.36
N GLU A 108 9.81 -23.10 6.48
CA GLU A 108 9.41 -22.19 5.39
C GLU A 108 8.80 -20.89 5.94
N LEU A 109 7.96 -20.98 6.97
CA LEU A 109 7.38 -19.83 7.65
C LEU A 109 8.47 -18.95 8.28
N ASN A 110 9.43 -19.57 8.96
CA ASN A 110 10.54 -18.85 9.58
C ASN A 110 11.43 -18.18 8.53
N HIS A 111 11.70 -18.86 7.42
CA HIS A 111 12.42 -18.28 6.29
C HIS A 111 11.67 -17.09 5.67
N PHE A 112 10.37 -17.25 5.41
CA PHE A 112 9.51 -16.18 4.88
C PHE A 112 9.49 -14.94 5.79
N ILE A 113 9.33 -15.13 7.10
CA ILE A 113 9.33 -14.03 8.07
C ILE A 113 10.68 -13.32 8.09
N ASP A 114 11.77 -14.07 7.94
CA ASP A 114 13.13 -13.52 7.90
C ASP A 114 13.36 -12.68 6.63
N GLU A 115 12.93 -13.16 5.47
CA GLU A 115 12.97 -12.42 4.20
C GLU A 115 12.09 -11.16 4.24
N TYR A 116 10.86 -11.28 4.75
CA TYR A 116 9.98 -10.13 4.96
C TYR A 116 10.63 -9.08 5.86
N ALA A 117 11.26 -9.50 6.96
CA ALA A 117 11.96 -8.59 7.86
C ALA A 117 13.09 -7.83 7.15
N LYS A 118 13.90 -8.51 6.31
CA LYS A 118 14.96 -7.87 5.52
C LYS A 118 14.41 -6.80 4.59
N ILE A 119 13.28 -7.04 3.92
CA ILE A 119 12.63 -6.05 3.06
C ILE A 119 12.15 -4.84 3.87
N GLN A 120 11.45 -5.05 4.98
CA GLN A 120 10.99 -3.94 5.83
C GLN A 120 12.16 -3.11 6.37
N ILE A 121 13.27 -3.77 6.73
CA ILE A 121 14.51 -3.09 7.13
C ILE A 121 15.07 -2.24 5.99
N ARG A 122 15.10 -2.74 4.75
CA ARG A 122 15.54 -1.97 3.57
C ARG A 122 14.65 -0.75 3.36
N LEU A 123 13.32 -0.92 3.38
CA LEU A 123 12.36 0.17 3.23
C LEU A 123 12.51 1.23 4.34
N SER A 124 12.77 0.81 5.58
CA SER A 124 12.97 1.74 6.70
C SER A 124 14.23 2.60 6.61
N LYS A 125 15.16 2.28 5.71
CA LYS A 125 16.39 3.06 5.49
C LYS A 125 16.22 4.14 4.42
N ILE A 126 15.09 4.14 3.71
CA ILE A 126 14.82 5.11 2.65
C ILE A 126 14.46 6.45 3.30
N GLN A 127 15.30 7.46 3.07
CA GLN A 127 15.06 8.82 3.54
C GLN A 127 14.10 9.54 2.59
N LEU A 128 12.98 10.01 3.15
CA LEU A 128 11.94 10.71 2.41
C LEU A 128 11.86 12.19 2.86
N PRO A 129 11.91 13.16 1.93
CA PRO A 129 11.94 14.59 2.26
C PRO A 129 10.54 15.16 2.55
N TYR A 130 9.67 14.40 3.20
CA TYR A 130 8.26 14.75 3.36
C TYR A 130 7.88 14.97 4.82
N THR A 131 6.89 15.83 5.02
CA THR A 131 6.39 16.22 6.36
C THR A 131 4.88 16.01 6.52
N LYS A 132 4.21 15.50 5.50
CA LYS A 132 2.77 15.22 5.52
C LYS A 132 2.47 13.79 5.09
N ILE A 133 1.40 13.24 5.64
CA ILE A 133 0.87 11.92 5.37
C ILE A 133 -0.02 11.98 4.12
N GLY A 134 0.20 11.06 3.19
CA GLY A 134 -0.54 11.02 1.93
C GLY A 134 0.23 10.29 0.83
N CYS A 135 -0.24 10.37 -0.40
CA CYS A 135 0.36 9.69 -1.55
C CYS A 135 1.41 10.56 -2.25
N ILE A 136 2.50 9.96 -2.72
CA ILE A 136 3.54 10.65 -3.49
C ILE A 136 2.99 11.01 -4.86
N ARG A 137 3.27 12.21 -5.37
CA ARG A 137 2.90 12.63 -6.73
C ARG A 137 4.00 13.53 -7.28
N PHE A 138 4.06 13.68 -8.61
CA PHE A 138 4.92 14.68 -9.24
C PHE A 138 4.56 16.09 -8.80
N ASP A 139 5.58 16.94 -8.66
CA ASP A 139 5.34 18.36 -8.56
C ASP A 139 4.96 18.91 -9.94
N LYS A 140 3.90 19.72 -9.99
CA LYS A 140 3.45 20.36 -11.23
C LYS A 140 4.37 21.50 -11.64
N ASP A 141 5.09 22.07 -10.67
CA ASP A 141 6.01 23.18 -10.89
C ASP A 141 7.45 22.70 -11.17
N ASP A 142 7.75 21.43 -10.88
CA ASP A 142 9.03 20.76 -11.15
C ASP A 142 8.81 19.25 -11.29
N GLU A 143 8.61 18.79 -12.54
CA GLU A 143 8.31 17.38 -12.84
C GLU A 143 9.44 16.41 -12.42
N ASN A 144 10.66 16.91 -12.19
CA ASN A 144 11.77 16.11 -11.66
C ASN A 144 11.69 15.92 -10.14
N ASN A 145 10.73 16.57 -9.49
CA ASN A 145 10.55 16.54 -8.05
C ASN A 145 9.20 15.93 -7.67
N THR A 146 9.10 15.52 -6.42
CA THR A 146 7.91 14.85 -5.88
C THR A 146 7.42 15.56 -4.63
N LYS A 147 6.10 15.55 -4.44
CA LYS A 147 5.44 16.08 -3.25
C LYS A 147 4.38 15.10 -2.74
N VAL A 148 3.93 15.32 -1.51
CA VAL A 148 2.83 14.53 -0.93
C VAL A 148 1.49 15.20 -1.22
N GLY A 149 0.61 14.45 -1.88
CA GLY A 149 -0.77 14.78 -2.17
C GLY A 149 -1.78 14.15 -1.21
N PRO A 150 -3.08 14.19 -1.54
CA PRO A 150 -4.11 13.54 -0.75
C PRO A 150 -3.89 12.02 -0.67
N LEU A 151 -4.59 11.36 0.24
CA LEU A 151 -4.54 9.92 0.42
C LEU A 151 -5.41 9.24 -0.66
N ILE A 152 -4.76 8.44 -1.51
CA ILE A 152 -5.33 7.73 -2.65
C ILE A 152 -5.07 6.23 -2.43
N ASN A 153 -5.52 5.69 -1.29
CA ASN A 153 -5.24 4.30 -0.92
C ASN A 153 -6.48 3.39 -1.06
N ARG A 154 -6.30 2.07 -0.99
CA ARG A 154 -7.33 1.06 -1.31
C ARG A 154 -8.61 1.25 -0.52
N ASN A 155 -8.45 1.59 0.75
CA ASN A 155 -9.52 1.73 1.73
C ASN A 155 -9.89 3.20 2.01
N CYS A 156 -9.50 4.13 1.13
CA CYS A 156 -9.86 5.53 1.28
C CYS A 156 -11.35 5.75 1.01
N LEU A 157 -12.07 6.31 1.96
CA LEU A 157 -13.38 6.89 1.69
C LEU A 157 -13.20 8.12 0.81
N MET A 158 -13.99 8.21 -0.26
CA MET A 158 -13.95 9.33 -1.18
C MET A 158 -15.18 10.22 -0.99
N LYS A 159 -14.99 11.52 -1.19
CA LYS A 159 -16.07 12.48 -1.36
C LYS A 159 -16.74 12.23 -2.72
N PRO A 160 -18.08 12.33 -2.81
CA PRO A 160 -18.78 12.20 -4.10
C PRO A 160 -18.35 13.24 -5.12
N ASN A 161 -17.95 14.43 -4.65
CA ASN A 161 -17.54 15.56 -5.48
C ASN A 161 -16.02 15.75 -5.45
N SER A 162 -15.48 16.26 -6.56
CA SER A 162 -14.09 16.69 -6.67
C SER A 162 -13.72 17.66 -5.53
N PRO A 163 -12.52 17.54 -4.91
CA PRO A 163 -11.36 16.73 -5.33
C PRO A 163 -11.36 15.24 -4.90
N HIS A 164 -12.49 14.64 -4.53
CA HIS A 164 -12.70 13.23 -4.13
C HIS A 164 -11.87 12.74 -2.93
N PHE A 165 -10.56 12.86 -2.99
CA PHE A 165 -9.61 12.44 -1.97
C PHE A 165 -9.39 13.51 -0.91
N MET A 166 -8.88 13.09 0.25
CA MET A 166 -8.65 13.96 1.40
C MET A 166 -7.17 14.01 1.76
N GLY A 167 -6.76 15.11 2.40
CA GLY A 167 -5.36 15.36 2.74
C GLY A 167 -4.63 16.21 1.69
N PRO A 168 -3.29 16.26 1.71
CA PRO A 168 -2.40 15.58 2.66
C PRO A 168 -2.61 16.02 4.12
N PHE A 169 -2.24 15.18 5.08
CA PHE A 169 -2.48 15.42 6.51
C PHE A 169 -1.19 15.67 7.29
N SER A 170 -1.24 16.52 8.32
CA SER A 170 -0.06 16.78 9.15
C SER A 170 0.11 15.76 10.28
N THR A 171 -0.98 15.09 10.67
CA THR A 171 -1.03 14.14 11.78
C THR A 171 -1.98 12.98 11.48
N ASN A 172 -1.82 11.86 12.18
CA ASN A 172 -2.76 10.75 12.08
C ASN A 172 -4.15 11.12 12.62
N LYS A 173 -4.24 12.01 13.60
CA LYS A 173 -5.52 12.54 14.11
C LYS A 173 -6.30 13.25 13.02
N GLU A 174 -5.68 14.19 12.31
CA GLU A 174 -6.32 14.90 11.19
C GLU A 174 -6.83 13.92 10.13
N ARG A 175 -6.00 12.93 9.77
CA ARG A 175 -6.36 11.88 8.81
C ARG A 175 -7.56 11.06 9.27
N TYR A 176 -7.50 10.50 10.47
CA TYR A 176 -8.55 9.61 10.98
C TYR A 176 -9.85 10.35 11.23
N LEU A 177 -9.82 11.57 11.77
CA LEU A 177 -11.04 12.37 11.91
C LEU A 177 -11.68 12.66 10.55
N ALA A 178 -10.90 13.03 9.53
CA ALA A 178 -11.42 13.26 8.18
C ALA A 178 -12.10 12.01 7.58
N LEU A 179 -11.49 10.83 7.76
CA LEU A 179 -12.06 9.56 7.32
C LEU A 179 -13.34 9.21 8.11
N ILE A 180 -13.32 9.34 9.43
CA ILE A 180 -14.47 9.05 10.31
C ILE A 180 -15.65 9.98 10.00
N ASP A 181 -15.41 11.28 9.87
CA ASP A 181 -16.45 12.25 9.55
C ASP A 181 -17.03 12.00 8.15
N THR A 182 -16.20 11.57 7.19
CA THR A 182 -16.67 11.15 5.86
C THR A 182 -17.53 9.89 5.96
N ALA A 183 -17.13 8.91 6.76
CA ALA A 183 -17.92 7.70 7.00
C ALA A 183 -19.29 8.04 7.60
N LEU A 184 -19.32 8.85 8.66
CA LEU A 184 -20.55 9.32 9.31
C LEU A 184 -21.47 10.02 8.32
N HIS A 185 -20.92 10.88 7.46
CA HIS A 185 -21.67 11.56 6.41
C HIS A 185 -22.27 10.56 5.41
N LEU A 186 -21.47 9.63 4.87
CA LEU A 186 -21.93 8.64 3.90
C LEU A 186 -22.95 7.64 4.49
N ILE A 187 -22.82 7.28 5.77
CA ILE A 187 -23.82 6.48 6.49
C ILE A 187 -25.12 7.27 6.62
N SER A 188 -25.06 8.56 6.98
CA SER A 188 -26.26 9.40 7.11
C SER A 188 -27.02 9.59 5.79
N LEU A 189 -26.30 9.52 4.67
CA LEU A 189 -26.88 9.53 3.31
C LEU A 189 -27.31 8.14 2.83
N ASN A 190 -27.16 7.10 3.66
CA ASN A 190 -27.43 5.70 3.32
C ASN A 190 -26.65 5.19 2.08
N VAL A 191 -25.49 5.77 1.81
CA VAL A 191 -24.60 5.37 0.71
C VAL A 191 -23.86 4.07 1.06
N LEU A 192 -23.40 3.95 2.32
CA LEU A 192 -22.79 2.73 2.84
C LEU A 192 -23.88 1.74 3.26
N LYS A 193 -24.34 0.91 2.31
CA LYS A 193 -25.36 -0.13 2.56
C LYS A 193 -24.79 -1.25 3.42
N GLY A 194 -24.93 -1.14 4.75
CA GLY A 194 -24.55 -2.16 5.73
C GLY A 194 -25.75 -2.89 6.31
N LYS A 195 -25.52 -4.08 6.88
CA LYS A 195 -26.56 -4.85 7.60
C LYS A 195 -27.01 -4.18 8.91
N GLN A 196 -26.17 -3.33 9.49
CA GLN A 196 -26.37 -2.66 10.78
C GLN A 196 -25.95 -1.18 10.72
N PRO A 197 -26.72 -0.33 10.01
CA PRO A 197 -26.32 1.07 9.80
C PRO A 197 -26.25 1.89 11.09
N VAL A 198 -27.11 1.58 12.08
CA VAL A 198 -27.11 2.26 13.39
C VAL A 198 -25.86 1.90 14.18
N ASP A 199 -25.54 0.61 14.32
CA ASP A 199 -24.34 0.17 15.06
C ASP A 199 -23.07 0.70 14.41
N ASN A 200 -22.99 0.65 13.07
CA ASN A 200 -21.89 1.25 12.34
C ASN A 200 -21.76 2.75 12.64
N TYR A 201 -22.87 3.50 12.66
CA TYR A 201 -22.84 4.93 12.96
C TYR A 201 -22.34 5.19 14.39
N LEU A 202 -22.85 4.43 15.37
CA LEU A 202 -22.46 4.56 16.78
C LEU A 202 -20.97 4.23 17.00
N TRP A 203 -20.45 3.17 16.38
CA TRP A 203 -19.02 2.87 16.42
C TRP A 203 -18.16 3.99 15.83
N HIS A 204 -18.59 4.62 14.74
CA HIS A 204 -17.85 5.75 14.19
C HIS A 204 -17.88 6.98 15.11
N LEU A 205 -18.98 7.23 15.84
CA LEU A 205 -19.03 8.29 16.84
C LEU A 205 -18.07 8.02 18.00
N GLU A 206 -18.06 6.80 18.54
CA GLU A 206 -17.13 6.40 19.61
C GLU A 206 -15.67 6.50 19.13
N MET A 207 -15.36 5.98 17.94
CA MET A 207 -14.04 6.13 17.34
C MET A 207 -13.64 7.59 17.16
N ARG A 208 -14.58 8.48 16.79
CA ARG A 208 -14.31 9.92 16.68
C ARG A 208 -13.88 10.50 18.02
N GLU A 209 -14.57 10.15 19.10
CA GLU A 209 -14.25 10.62 20.45
C GLU A 209 -12.87 10.12 20.90
N LEU A 210 -12.56 8.84 20.69
CA LEU A 210 -11.26 8.24 21.01
C LEU A 210 -10.11 8.89 20.23
N VAL A 211 -10.27 9.04 18.91
CA VAL A 211 -9.27 9.70 18.05
C VAL A 211 -9.07 11.16 18.47
N ASN A 212 -10.15 11.88 18.75
CA ASN A 212 -10.09 13.27 19.18
C ASN A 212 -9.33 13.42 20.52
N ALA A 213 -9.58 12.52 21.47
CA ALA A 213 -8.92 12.51 22.78
C ALA A 213 -7.45 12.05 22.72
N SER A 214 -7.06 11.27 21.71
CA SER A 214 -5.69 10.72 21.61
C SER A 214 -4.62 11.79 21.41
N ARG A 215 -3.62 11.83 22.29
CA ARG A 215 -2.45 12.71 22.14
C ARG A 215 -1.46 12.15 21.13
N VAL A 216 -1.22 10.84 21.14
CA VAL A 216 -0.27 10.15 20.27
C VAL A 216 -0.61 10.37 18.79
N LEU A 217 -1.91 10.32 18.43
CA LEU A 217 -2.33 10.55 17.05
C LEU A 217 -2.14 12.01 16.59
N ASN A 218 -2.04 12.96 17.53
CA ASN A 218 -1.83 14.37 17.24
C ASN A 218 -0.36 14.74 17.04
N ASP A 219 0.56 13.82 17.32
CA ASP A 219 1.98 14.10 17.18
C ASP A 219 2.34 14.26 15.71
N LYS A 220 3.07 15.33 15.41
CA LYS A 220 3.60 15.56 14.07
C LYS A 220 4.80 14.64 13.86
N PRO A 221 4.79 13.76 12.84
CA PRO A 221 5.92 12.89 12.57
C PRO A 221 7.14 13.73 12.20
N LYS A 222 8.29 13.39 12.81
CA LYS A 222 9.59 13.99 12.45
C LYS A 222 10.13 13.42 11.14
N GLU A 223 9.74 12.19 10.84
CA GLU A 223 10.17 11.42 9.68
C GLU A 223 8.98 10.56 9.22
N LEU A 224 8.90 10.35 7.91
CA LEU A 224 7.87 9.56 7.26
C LEU A 224 8.50 8.42 6.46
N PHE A 225 7.73 7.35 6.30
CA PHE A 225 8.14 6.10 5.70
C PHE A 225 7.11 5.67 4.67
N ILE A 226 7.57 5.01 3.61
CA ILE A 226 6.68 4.42 2.61
C ILE A 226 5.96 3.21 3.20
N LYS A 227 4.66 3.09 2.90
CA LYS A 227 3.84 1.93 3.21
C LYS A 227 3.17 1.40 1.95
N HIS A 228 3.26 0.10 1.76
CA HIS A 228 2.55 -0.63 0.71
C HIS A 228 1.15 -1.02 1.22
N ASP A 229 0.09 -0.44 0.67
CA ASP A 229 -1.28 -0.61 1.20
C ASP A 229 -1.95 -1.93 0.77
N ASP A 230 -1.42 -2.60 -0.26
CA ASP A 230 -1.93 -3.90 -0.72
C ASP A 230 -0.95 -5.06 -0.44
N ALA A 231 -0.19 -5.02 0.66
CA ALA A 231 0.87 -5.99 0.98
C ALA A 231 0.35 -7.39 1.41
N LYS A 232 -0.42 -8.06 0.55
CA LYS A 232 -1.17 -9.30 0.84
C LYS A 232 -0.41 -10.60 0.59
N GLY A 233 0.90 -10.53 0.41
CA GLY A 233 1.73 -11.70 0.05
C GLY A 233 2.18 -11.64 -1.41
N ASP A 234 1.24 -11.70 -2.36
CA ASP A 234 1.50 -11.82 -3.80
C ASP A 234 2.25 -10.63 -4.44
N HIS A 235 2.27 -9.47 -3.79
CA HIS A 235 3.15 -8.34 -4.14
C HIS A 235 4.66 -8.65 -3.99
N MET A 236 5.04 -9.73 -3.32
CA MET A 236 6.43 -10.19 -3.19
C MET A 236 6.71 -11.29 -4.23
N LEU A 237 7.72 -11.08 -5.07
CA LEU A 237 8.25 -12.09 -5.97
C LEU A 237 9.31 -12.92 -5.25
N MET A 238 9.23 -14.24 -5.38
CA MET A 238 10.23 -15.18 -4.85
C MET A 238 10.96 -15.93 -5.95
N ASN A 239 12.24 -16.21 -5.71
CA ASN A 239 13.00 -17.18 -6.50
C ASN A 239 12.81 -18.62 -5.98
N GLU A 240 13.47 -19.57 -6.63
CA GLU A 240 13.43 -21.00 -6.27
C GLU A 240 14.03 -21.27 -4.88
N ASP A 241 14.90 -20.39 -4.39
CA ASP A 241 15.54 -20.48 -3.07
C ASP A 241 14.68 -19.91 -1.94
N GLY A 242 13.50 -19.34 -2.24
CA GLY A 242 12.59 -18.72 -1.27
C GLY A 242 12.94 -17.28 -0.90
N GLU A 243 13.92 -16.67 -1.56
CA GLU A 243 14.33 -15.28 -1.33
C GLU A 243 13.40 -14.30 -2.04
N ILE A 244 13.14 -13.15 -1.43
CA ILE A 244 12.32 -12.10 -2.06
C ILE A 244 13.18 -11.32 -3.07
N THR A 245 12.88 -11.49 -4.35
CA THR A 245 13.60 -10.85 -5.47
C THR A 245 13.02 -9.51 -5.88
N GLY A 246 11.74 -9.26 -5.61
CA GLY A 246 11.05 -8.05 -6.04
C GLY A 246 9.79 -7.74 -5.26
N ILE A 247 9.48 -6.45 -5.13
CA ILE A 247 8.22 -5.91 -4.61
C ILE A 247 7.53 -5.16 -5.74
N ILE A 248 6.33 -5.61 -6.08
CA ILE A 248 5.53 -5.11 -7.19
C ILE A 248 4.21 -4.51 -6.70
N ASP A 249 3.43 -3.92 -7.60
CA ASP A 249 2.06 -3.44 -7.32
C ASP A 249 1.99 -2.35 -6.24
N TRP A 250 2.83 -1.32 -6.40
CA TRP A 250 2.85 -0.13 -5.53
C TRP A 250 1.60 0.77 -5.69
N GLU A 251 0.55 0.29 -6.37
CA GLU A 251 -0.76 0.92 -6.39
C GLU A 251 -1.18 1.18 -4.94
N TRP A 252 -1.67 2.40 -4.66
CA TRP A 252 -2.11 2.82 -3.32
C TRP A 252 -1.04 2.99 -2.24
N ALA A 253 0.24 2.90 -2.59
CA ALA A 253 1.31 3.21 -1.66
C ALA A 253 1.23 4.67 -1.18
N TYR A 254 1.60 4.90 0.08
CA TYR A 254 1.56 6.22 0.71
C TYR A 254 2.64 6.37 1.76
N VAL A 255 2.95 7.62 2.11
CA VAL A 255 3.91 7.94 3.17
C VAL A 255 3.19 8.19 4.48
N THR A 256 3.69 7.60 5.55
CA THR A 256 3.10 7.70 6.89
C THR A 256 4.13 7.56 8.02
N THR A 257 3.66 7.61 9.26
CA THR A 257 4.47 7.44 10.47
C THR A 257 5.16 6.09 10.52
N LYS A 258 6.32 6.02 11.19
CA LYS A 258 7.08 4.77 11.38
C LYS A 258 6.24 3.63 11.96
N ALA A 259 5.48 3.93 13.02
CA ALA A 259 4.65 2.96 13.71
C ALA A 259 3.62 2.32 12.77
N GLU A 260 3.02 3.10 11.86
CA GLU A 260 2.06 2.58 10.91
C GLU A 260 2.70 1.91 9.68
N ALA A 261 3.86 2.41 9.22
CA ALA A 261 4.57 1.82 8.09
C ALA A 261 5.06 0.40 8.40
N PHE A 262 5.47 0.14 9.65
CA PHE A 262 6.08 -1.12 10.08
C PHE A 262 5.26 -1.89 11.13
N THR A 263 3.98 -1.54 11.32
CA THR A 263 3.05 -2.43 12.03
C THR A 263 2.83 -3.69 11.18
N PRO A 264 2.67 -4.88 11.79
CA PRO A 264 2.43 -6.13 11.11
C PRO A 264 1.29 -5.98 10.13
N HIS A 265 1.59 -6.30 8.89
CA HIS A 265 0.57 -6.32 7.87
C HIS A 265 -0.44 -7.44 8.17
N TRP A 266 -1.63 -7.37 7.58
CA TRP A 266 -2.73 -8.29 7.88
C TRP A 266 -2.38 -9.77 7.65
N ILE A 267 -1.34 -10.06 6.84
CA ILE A 267 -0.78 -11.41 6.66
C ILE A 267 -0.36 -12.10 7.97
N PHE A 268 0.04 -11.34 9.00
CA PHE A 268 0.46 -11.89 10.28
C PHE A 268 -0.61 -11.81 11.39
N ASN A 269 -1.70 -11.10 11.14
CA ASN A 269 -2.57 -10.57 12.18
C ASN A 269 -4.07 -10.85 11.96
N PHE A 270 -4.51 -11.35 10.79
CA PHE A 270 -5.94 -11.37 10.53
C PHE A 270 -6.70 -12.52 11.24
N VAL A 271 -7.35 -12.18 12.36
CA VAL A 271 -8.60 -12.79 12.80
C VAL A 271 -9.59 -11.66 13.03
N TYR A 272 -10.53 -11.44 12.10
CA TYR A 272 -11.59 -10.45 12.28
C TYR A 272 -12.39 -10.77 13.55
N GLY A 273 -12.46 -9.81 14.48
CA GLY A 273 -13.09 -10.02 15.80
C GLY A 273 -12.30 -10.95 16.74
N GLY A 274 -11.04 -11.25 16.42
CA GLY A 274 -10.13 -12.03 17.26
C GLY A 274 -9.55 -11.23 18.44
N PRO A 275 -8.82 -11.90 19.33
CA PRO A 275 -8.23 -11.25 20.50
C PRO A 275 -7.19 -10.20 20.08
N ASN A 276 -7.11 -9.10 20.84
CA ASN A 276 -6.11 -8.06 20.62
C ASN A 276 -4.70 -8.43 21.13
N THR A 277 -4.38 -9.73 21.21
CA THR A 277 -3.10 -10.27 21.65
C THR A 277 -2.22 -10.62 20.45
N LEU A 278 -0.92 -10.33 20.54
CA LEU A 278 0.05 -10.69 19.51
C LEU A 278 -0.01 -12.18 19.15
N THR A 279 0.14 -12.49 17.86
CA THR A 279 0.19 -13.85 17.33
C THR A 279 1.61 -14.42 17.44
N SER A 280 1.73 -15.75 17.30
CA SER A 280 3.03 -16.43 17.20
C SER A 280 3.88 -15.85 16.05
N ASN A 281 3.26 -15.50 14.92
CA ASN A 281 3.97 -14.97 13.76
C ASN A 281 4.47 -13.54 14.00
N GLU A 282 3.70 -12.71 14.72
CA GLU A 282 4.16 -11.38 15.14
C GLU A 282 5.34 -11.49 16.11
N HIS A 283 5.32 -12.46 17.04
CA HIS A 283 6.47 -12.73 17.91
C HIS A 283 7.72 -13.17 17.13
N LYS A 284 7.55 -14.06 16.14
CA LYS A 284 8.65 -14.47 15.24
C LYS A 284 9.22 -13.28 14.45
N LEU A 285 8.36 -12.39 13.97
CA LEU A 285 8.77 -11.17 13.27
C LEU A 285 9.56 -10.22 14.20
N MET A 286 9.10 -10.02 15.43
CA MET A 286 9.86 -9.25 16.43
C MET A 286 11.23 -9.87 16.71
N MET A 287 11.30 -11.20 16.85
CA MET A 287 12.58 -11.90 17.03
C MET A 287 13.50 -11.72 15.81
N ALA A 288 12.96 -11.78 14.59
CA ALA A 288 13.74 -11.52 13.38
C ALA A 288 14.32 -10.11 13.37
N TYR A 289 13.52 -9.08 13.67
CA TYR A 289 14.03 -7.71 13.78
C TYR A 289 15.13 -7.56 14.85
N ASN A 290 14.99 -8.21 16.00
CA ASN A 290 16.01 -8.19 17.04
C ASN A 290 17.31 -8.89 16.60
N ARG A 291 17.23 -10.00 15.85
CA ARG A 291 18.42 -10.65 15.26
C ARG A 291 19.18 -9.74 14.29
N TYR A 292 18.45 -8.86 13.60
CA TYR A 292 19.00 -7.88 12.66
C TYR A 292 19.35 -6.53 13.29
N ASP A 293 19.42 -6.45 14.62
CA ASP A 293 19.72 -5.21 15.36
C ASP A 293 18.75 -4.06 15.05
N ARG A 294 17.46 -4.40 14.93
CA ARG A 294 16.36 -3.46 14.66
C ARG A 294 15.24 -3.53 15.71
N PRO A 295 15.56 -3.35 17.00
CA PRO A 295 14.55 -3.37 18.07
C PRO A 295 13.50 -2.27 17.90
N ASP A 296 13.82 -1.19 17.19
CA ASP A 296 12.90 -0.12 16.85
C ASP A 296 11.72 -0.58 15.95
N LEU A 297 11.96 -1.54 15.05
CA LEU A 297 10.90 -2.13 14.22
C LEU A 297 10.12 -3.20 15.01
N ALA A 298 10.78 -3.95 15.90
CA ALA A 298 10.09 -4.86 16.82
C ALA A 298 9.11 -4.11 17.73
N GLU A 299 9.43 -2.88 18.15
CA GLU A 299 8.53 -2.04 18.94
C GLU A 299 7.32 -1.54 18.13
N CYS A 300 7.49 -1.31 16.82
CA CYS A 300 6.37 -1.00 15.91
C CYS A 300 5.40 -2.20 15.82
N VAL A 301 5.91 -3.43 15.83
CA VAL A 301 5.09 -4.64 15.89
C VAL A 301 4.31 -4.75 17.19
N LYS A 302 5.02 -4.60 18.31
CA LYS A 302 4.43 -4.73 19.63
C LYS A 302 3.30 -3.74 19.89
N ASN A 303 3.45 -2.49 19.44
CA ASN A 303 2.49 -1.41 19.67
C ASN A 303 1.56 -1.16 18.48
N GLY A 304 1.65 -1.96 17.43
CA GLY A 304 0.99 -1.74 16.15
C GLY A 304 -0.52 -1.98 16.14
N ARG A 305 -1.09 -2.46 17.25
CA ARG A 305 -2.51 -2.81 17.44
C ARG A 305 -3.32 -1.75 18.21
N LEU A 306 -2.80 -0.52 18.29
CA LEU A 306 -3.49 0.64 18.88
C LEU A 306 -4.60 1.17 17.96
#